data_AF-A0A5C5RUZ3-F1
#
_entry.id   AF-A0A5C5RUZ3-F1
#
_cell.length_a   1.000
_cell.length_b   1.000
_cell.length_c   1.000
_cell.angle_alpha   90.00
_cell.angle_beta   90.00
_cell.angle_gamma   90.00
#
_symmetry.space_group_name_H-M   'P 1'
#
loop_
_entity.id
_entity.type
_entity.pdbx_description
1 polymer ?
#
loop_
_entity_poly.entity_id
_entity_poly.type
_entity_poly.pdbx_seq_one_letter_code
_entity_poly.pdbx_strand_id
1 'polypeptide(L)'
;MNAVHRPDPLHYLAWVYTGSLPARNREWVRRTLTRRTWAARHLVRGQLAVLPVYALLMLLPGPLALRGATVLLGALLAVFYNAAYMRPNRARRLEKNGLDPELENPAVAERRDATRAAYEAAYAPGRA
;
A
#
# COMPACT_ATOMS: atom_id res chain seq x y z
N MET A 1 16.03 18.01 6.91
CA MET A 1 15.08 16.88 7.03
C MET A 1 13.80 17.43 7.65
N ASN A 2 12.66 17.39 6.95
CA ASN A 2 11.40 17.91 7.51
C ASN A 2 10.96 17.07 8.72
N ALA A 3 10.35 17.70 9.73
CA ALA A 3 9.84 17.00 10.91
C ALA A 3 8.73 16.01 10.53
N VAL A 4 8.76 14.82 11.12
CA VAL A 4 7.76 13.76 10.85
C VAL A 4 6.54 13.99 11.74
N HIS A 5 5.49 14.62 11.21
CA HIS A 5 4.22 14.74 11.92
C HIS A 5 3.32 13.54 11.64
N ARG A 6 3.01 12.76 12.69
CA ARG A 6 2.05 11.65 12.61
C ARG A 6 0.62 12.22 12.56
N PRO A 7 -0.27 11.71 11.69
CA PRO A 7 -1.68 12.09 11.73
C PRO A 7 -2.31 11.56 13.02
N ASP A 8 -3.26 12.30 13.56
CA ASP A 8 -4.17 11.80 14.60
C ASP A 8 -5.07 10.68 14.04
N PRO A 9 -5.71 9.86 14.90
CA PRO A 9 -6.47 8.70 14.46
C PRO A 9 -7.60 9.01 13.47
N LEU A 10 -8.27 10.17 13.61
CA LEU A 10 -9.35 10.58 12.72
C LEU A 10 -8.81 10.94 11.33
N HIS A 11 -7.73 11.71 11.25
CA HIS A 11 -7.07 12.01 9.98
C HIS A 11 -6.46 10.75 9.34
N TYR A 12 -5.98 9.80 10.15
CA TYR A 12 -5.55 8.50 9.64
C TYR A 12 -6.71 7.75 8.98
N LEU A 13 -7.87 7.67 9.65
CA LEU A 13 -9.05 7.01 9.09
C LEU A 13 -9.53 7.72 7.82
N ALA A 14 -9.65 9.05 7.85
CA ALA A 14 -9.98 9.85 6.67
C ALA A 14 -9.00 9.59 5.53
N TRP A 15 -7.70 9.46 5.81
CA TRP A 15 -6.68 9.11 4.82
C TRP A 15 -6.80 7.68 4.27
N VAL A 16 -7.26 6.73 5.07
CA VAL A 16 -7.56 5.37 4.59
C VAL A 16 -8.54 5.43 3.42
N TYR A 17 -9.62 6.21 3.57
CA TYR A 17 -10.67 6.35 2.56
C TYR A 17 -10.32 7.33 1.43
N THR A 18 -9.82 8.53 1.74
CA THR A 18 -9.58 9.60 0.74
C THR A 18 -8.25 9.45 -0.01
N GLY A 19 -7.23 8.94 0.68
CA GLY A 19 -5.86 8.85 0.16
C GLY A 19 -5.06 10.15 0.19
N SER A 20 -5.59 11.22 0.76
CA SER A 20 -4.94 12.53 0.92
C SER A 20 -4.82 12.90 2.39
N LEU A 21 -3.69 13.48 2.79
CA LEU A 21 -3.46 14.05 4.11
C LEU A 21 -3.05 15.53 3.98
N PRO A 22 -3.25 16.34 5.04
CA PRO A 22 -2.72 17.70 5.07
C PRO A 22 -1.21 17.73 4.84
N ALA A 23 -0.70 18.80 4.21
CA ALA A 23 0.71 18.91 3.80
C ALA A 23 1.72 18.70 4.94
N ARG A 24 1.36 19.03 6.19
CA ARG A 24 2.18 18.78 7.39
C ARG A 24 2.54 17.29 7.59
N ASN A 25 1.72 16.36 7.09
CA ASN A 25 1.92 14.93 7.23
C ASN A 25 2.65 14.30 6.03
N ARG A 26 3.08 15.09 5.03
CA ARG A 26 3.67 14.58 3.77
C ARG A 26 4.90 13.70 4.00
N GLU A 27 5.78 14.07 4.92
CA GLU A 27 6.97 13.27 5.26
C GLU A 27 6.58 11.93 5.91
N TRP A 28 5.50 11.90 6.71
CA TRP A 28 4.97 10.65 7.26
C TRP A 28 4.39 9.75 6.16
N VAL A 29 3.70 10.32 5.17
CA VAL A 29 3.18 9.58 4.00
C VAL A 29 4.33 8.99 3.19
N ARG A 30 5.36 9.80 2.88
CA ARG A 30 6.57 9.36 2.19
C ARG A 30 7.17 8.14 2.88
N ARG A 31 7.50 8.26 4.17
CA ARG A 31 8.10 7.15 4.94
C ARG A 31 7.19 5.93 5.02
N THR A 32 5.88 6.11 5.05
CA THR A 32 4.93 5.00 5.13
C THR A 32 4.86 4.21 3.83
N LEU A 33 4.92 4.91 2.69
CA LEU A 33 4.82 4.31 1.37
C LEU A 33 6.16 3.77 0.83
N THR A 34 7.30 4.22 1.40
CA THR A 34 8.63 3.72 1.01
C THR A 34 9.22 2.68 1.97
N ARG A 35 8.70 2.47 3.19
CA ARG A 35 9.24 1.46 4.13
C ARG A 35 9.21 0.04 3.59
N ARG A 36 10.14 -0.84 4.03
CA ARG A 36 10.17 -2.27 3.66
C ARG A 36 8.83 -2.99 3.87
N THR A 37 8.06 -2.61 4.88
CA THR A 37 6.76 -3.20 5.23
C THR A 37 5.56 -2.51 4.57
N TRP A 38 5.78 -1.66 3.56
CA TRP A 38 4.73 -0.90 2.88
C TRP A 38 3.64 -1.82 2.30
N ALA A 39 4.03 -2.97 1.72
CA ALA A 39 3.10 -3.90 1.10
C ALA A 39 2.13 -4.52 2.13
N ALA A 40 2.66 -5.03 3.25
CA ALA A 40 1.83 -5.56 4.34
C ALA A 40 0.89 -4.49 4.91
N ARG A 41 1.40 -3.27 5.12
CA ARG A 41 0.57 -2.13 5.56
C ARG A 41 -0.51 -1.75 4.54
N HIS A 42 -0.23 -1.88 3.25
CA HIS A 42 -1.20 -1.64 2.19
C HIS A 42 -2.34 -2.67 2.24
N LEU A 43 -1.99 -3.95 2.42
CA LEU A 43 -2.96 -5.03 2.54
C LEU A 43 -3.89 -4.82 3.74
N VAL A 44 -3.30 -4.60 4.93
CA VAL A 44 -4.08 -4.31 6.16
C VAL A 44 -4.96 -3.09 5.98
N ARG A 45 -4.42 -2.00 5.41
CA ARG A 45 -5.20 -0.76 5.19
C ARG A 45 -6.36 -0.97 4.21
N GLY A 46 -6.20 -1.80 3.18
CA GLY A 46 -7.31 -2.14 2.29
C GLY A 46 -8.39 -2.94 3.00
N GLN A 47 -8.03 -3.88 3.89
CA GLN A 47 -9.01 -4.58 4.72
C GLN A 47 -9.75 -3.62 5.65
N LEU A 48 -9.05 -2.65 6.25
CA LEU A 48 -9.68 -1.62 7.07
C LEU A 48 -10.70 -0.78 6.29
N ALA A 49 -10.44 -0.49 5.01
CA ALA A 49 -11.36 0.26 4.16
C ALA A 49 -12.63 -0.54 3.80
N VAL A 50 -12.54 -1.88 3.73
CA VAL A 50 -13.66 -2.78 3.36
C VAL A 50 -14.38 -3.33 4.59
N LEU A 51 -13.87 -3.13 5.81
CA LEU A 51 -14.53 -3.54 7.06
C LEU A 51 -16.04 -3.21 7.14
N PRO A 52 -16.51 -2.01 6.74
CA PRO A 52 -17.95 -1.72 6.75
C PRO A 52 -18.77 -2.65 5.86
N VAL A 53 -18.20 -3.11 4.74
CA VAL A 53 -18.85 -4.07 3.84
C VAL A 53 -18.94 -5.44 4.50
N TYR A 54 -17.89 -5.90 5.19
CA TYR A 54 -17.94 -7.17 5.93
C TYR A 54 -18.98 -7.14 7.04
N ALA A 55 -19.08 -6.01 7.75
CA ALA A 55 -20.13 -5.81 8.75
C ALA A 55 -21.52 -5.92 8.12
N LEU A 56 -21.75 -5.26 6.97
CA LEU A 56 -23.02 -5.34 6.26
C LEU A 56 -23.35 -6.76 5.78
N LEU A 57 -22.37 -7.51 5.27
CA LEU A 57 -22.56 -8.91 4.89
C LEU A 57 -22.91 -9.80 6.10
N MET A 58 -22.44 -9.48 7.30
CA MET A 58 -22.86 -10.19 8.53
C MET A 58 -24.31 -9.92 8.94
N LEU A 59 -24.91 -8.82 8.47
CA LEU A 59 -26.31 -8.50 8.71
C LEU A 59 -27.27 -9.24 7.76
N LEU A 60 -26.75 -9.94 6.72
CA LEU A 60 -27.57 -10.74 5.81
C LEU A 60 -28.42 -11.77 6.58
N PRO A 61 -29.68 -11.99 6.22
CA PRO A 61 -30.48 -13.06 6.81
C PRO A 61 -29.89 -14.43 6.47
N GLY A 62 -29.98 -15.39 7.39
CA GLY A 62 -29.54 -16.77 7.18
C GLY A 62 -28.60 -17.32 8.27
N PRO A 63 -28.11 -18.56 8.12
CA PRO A 63 -27.23 -19.20 9.10
C PRO A 63 -25.89 -18.49 9.24
N LEU A 64 -25.33 -18.45 10.46
CA LEU A 64 -24.02 -17.83 10.73
C LEU A 64 -22.90 -18.39 9.85
N ALA A 65 -22.90 -19.69 9.58
CA ALA A 65 -21.92 -20.33 8.71
C ALA A 65 -21.97 -19.78 7.27
N LEU A 66 -23.16 -19.55 6.73
CA LEU A 66 -23.35 -19.00 5.39
C LEU A 66 -22.84 -17.55 5.33
N ARG A 67 -23.21 -16.72 6.30
CA ARG A 67 -22.71 -15.33 6.42
C ARG A 67 -21.19 -15.30 6.53
N GLY A 68 -20.63 -16.20 7.34
CA GLY A 68 -19.18 -16.38 7.49
C GLY A 68 -18.50 -16.73 6.17
N ALA A 69 -19.06 -17.66 5.40
CA ALA A 69 -18.55 -18.02 4.08
C ALA A 69 -18.63 -16.84 3.08
N THR A 70 -19.72 -16.07 3.11
CA THR A 70 -19.88 -14.86 2.27
C THR A 70 -18.84 -13.80 2.61
N VAL A 71 -18.61 -13.52 3.90
CA VAL A 71 -17.56 -12.59 4.35
C VAL A 71 -16.18 -13.10 3.97
N LEU A 72 -15.90 -14.39 4.15
CA LEU A 72 -14.63 -14.99 3.79
C LEU A 72 -14.34 -14.85 2.29
N LEU A 73 -15.33 -15.18 1.44
CA LEU A 73 -15.21 -15.01 0.00
C LEU A 73 -14.94 -13.54 -0.38
N GLY A 74 -15.71 -12.62 0.20
CA GLY A 74 -15.51 -11.18 0.00
C GLY A 74 -14.12 -10.72 0.46
N ALA A 75 -13.63 -11.23 1.59
CA ALA A 75 -12.31 -10.90 2.12
C ALA A 75 -11.17 -11.42 1.23
N LEU A 76 -11.29 -12.64 0.69
CA LEU A 76 -10.33 -13.21 -0.25
C LEU A 76 -10.26 -12.38 -1.54
N LEU A 77 -11.42 -12.02 -2.11
CA LEU A 77 -11.50 -11.15 -3.29
C LEU A 77 -10.89 -9.77 -3.01
N ALA A 78 -11.22 -9.16 -1.87
CA ALA A 78 -10.66 -7.87 -1.47
C ALA A 78 -9.14 -7.92 -1.37
N VAL A 79 -8.57 -8.96 -0.74
CA VAL A 79 -7.10 -9.14 -0.67
C VAL A 79 -6.50 -9.32 -2.05
N PHE A 80 -7.11 -10.14 -2.91
CA PHE A 80 -6.65 -10.38 -4.28
C PHE A 80 -6.56 -9.08 -5.08
N TYR A 81 -7.65 -8.31 -5.15
CA TYR A 81 -7.66 -7.05 -5.89
C TYR A 81 -6.76 -5.99 -5.24
N ASN A 82 -6.71 -5.94 -3.92
CA ASN A 82 -5.82 -5.02 -3.21
C ASN A 82 -4.34 -5.30 -3.52
N ALA A 83 -3.95 -6.58 -3.60
CA ALA A 83 -2.61 -6.98 -4.01
C ALA A 83 -2.33 -6.67 -5.49
N ALA A 84 -3.28 -7.00 -6.39
CA ALA A 84 -3.13 -6.78 -7.82
C ALA A 84 -2.94 -5.30 -8.18
N TYR A 85 -3.69 -4.41 -7.53
CA TYR A 85 -3.66 -2.97 -7.77
C TYR A 85 -2.77 -2.19 -6.81
N MET A 86 -1.95 -2.88 -5.99
CA MET A 86 -1.16 -2.27 -4.94
C MET A 86 -0.19 -1.20 -5.45
N ARG A 87 0.47 -1.45 -6.59
CA ARG A 87 1.43 -0.51 -7.21
C ARG A 87 0.74 0.73 -7.80
N PRO A 88 -0.28 0.61 -8.69
CA PRO A 88 -1.06 1.77 -9.15
C PRO A 88 -1.67 2.58 -8.00
N ASN A 89 -2.23 1.90 -6.99
CA ASN A 89 -2.81 2.56 -5.82
C ASN A 89 -1.78 3.32 -4.99
N ARG A 90 -0.54 2.82 -4.92
CA ARG A 90 0.58 3.53 -4.27
C ARG A 90 0.94 4.79 -5.05
N ALA A 91 1.14 4.68 -6.37
CA ALA A 91 1.50 5.80 -7.23
C ALA A 91 0.46 6.94 -7.14
N ARG A 92 -0.82 6.59 -7.32
CA ARG A 92 -1.92 7.56 -7.18
C ARG A 92 -1.98 8.22 -5.81
N ARG A 93 -1.63 7.51 -4.74
CA ARG A 93 -1.56 8.07 -3.38
C ARG A 93 -0.37 9.00 -3.20
N LEU A 94 0.77 8.72 -3.83
CA LEU A 94 1.92 9.64 -3.83
C LEU A 94 1.54 10.93 -4.55
N GLU A 95 0.95 10.83 -5.75
CA GLU A 95 0.44 11.97 -6.52
C GLU A 95 -0.54 12.83 -5.73
N LYS A 96 -1.55 12.21 -5.09
CA LYS A 96 -2.53 12.91 -4.24
C LYS A 96 -1.91 13.70 -3.09
N ASN A 97 -0.68 13.40 -2.68
CA ASN A 97 0.02 14.09 -1.60
C ASN A 97 1.16 14.99 -2.12
N GLY A 98 1.24 15.21 -3.43
CA GLY A 98 2.28 16.02 -4.09
C GLY A 98 3.66 15.38 -4.02
N LEU A 99 3.72 14.05 -4.04
CA LEU A 99 4.95 13.27 -4.11
C LEU A 99 5.07 12.63 -5.49
N ASP A 100 6.30 12.32 -5.88
CA ASP A 100 6.59 11.61 -7.11
C ASP A 100 5.91 10.21 -7.10
N PRO A 101 5.07 9.86 -8.09
CA PRO A 101 4.46 8.53 -8.20
C PRO A 101 5.47 7.38 -8.31
N GLU A 102 6.65 7.65 -8.88
CA GLU A 102 7.72 6.67 -9.04
C GLU A 102 8.62 6.56 -7.82
N LEU A 103 8.34 7.34 -6.76
CA LEU A 103 9.16 7.40 -5.55
C LEU A 103 9.39 6.00 -4.96
N GLU A 104 10.61 5.51 -5.16
CA GLU A 104 11.03 4.19 -4.70
C GLU A 104 11.71 4.26 -3.33
N ASN A 105 11.78 3.13 -2.65
CA ASN A 105 12.61 3.04 -1.45
C ASN A 105 14.08 3.09 -1.87
N PRO A 106 14.91 4.01 -1.32
CA PRO A 106 16.32 4.09 -1.66
C PRO A 106 17.06 2.76 -1.45
N ALA A 107 16.73 1.99 -0.41
CA ALA A 107 17.33 0.68 -0.17
C ALA A 107 16.89 -0.40 -1.19
N VAL A 108 15.76 -0.22 -1.87
CA VAL A 108 15.32 -1.11 -2.96
C VAL A 108 15.98 -0.70 -4.26
N ALA A 109 16.10 0.61 -4.52
CA ALA A 109 16.86 1.14 -5.66
C ALA A 109 18.32 0.67 -5.61
N GLU A 110 19.01 0.83 -4.46
CA GLU A 110 20.38 0.35 -4.26
C GLU A 110 20.53 -1.15 -4.50
N ARG A 111 19.58 -1.98 -4.03
CA ARG A 111 19.62 -3.42 -4.27
C ARG A 111 19.43 -3.76 -5.75
N ARG A 112 18.50 -3.08 -6.43
CA ARG A 112 18.27 -3.28 -7.87
C ARG A 112 19.51 -2.89 -8.67
N ASP A 113 20.12 -1.76 -8.33
CA ASP A 113 21.33 -1.26 -8.98
C ASP A 113 22.51 -2.19 -8.71
N ALA A 114 22.65 -2.74 -7.50
CA ALA A 114 23.65 -3.77 -7.19
C ALA A 114 23.42 -5.07 -7.97
N THR A 115 22.17 -5.55 -8.09
CA THR A 115 21.84 -6.72 -8.93
C THR A 115 22.13 -6.45 -10.40
N ARG A 116 21.82 -5.25 -10.91
CA ARG A 116 22.11 -4.84 -12.27
C ARG A 116 23.62 -4.79 -12.52
N ALA A 117 24.39 -4.17 -11.63
CA ALA A 117 25.85 -4.10 -11.72
C ALA A 117 26.49 -5.50 -11.67
N ALA A 118 25.98 -6.40 -10.83
CA ALA A 118 26.45 -7.79 -10.78
C ALA A 118 26.14 -8.55 -12.09
N TYR A 119 24.96 -8.34 -12.68
CA TYR A 119 24.60 -8.92 -13.97
C TYR A 119 25.47 -8.36 -15.10
N GLU A 120 25.65 -7.04 -15.14
CA GLU A 120 26.53 -6.38 -16.11
C GLU A 120 27.99 -6.83 -15.95
N ALA A 121 28.49 -7.04 -14.73
CA ALA A 121 29.84 -7.59 -14.53
C ALA A 121 29.97 -9.04 -15.02
N ALA A 122 28.92 -9.86 -14.89
CA ALA A 122 28.93 -11.26 -15.30
C ALA A 122 28.65 -11.47 -16.81
N TYR A 123 27.89 -10.57 -17.44
CA TYR A 123 27.35 -10.73 -18.80
C TYR A 123 27.57 -9.53 -19.72
N ALA A 124 28.29 -8.49 -19.31
CA ALA A 124 28.71 -7.45 -20.26
C ALA A 124 29.46 -8.16 -21.38
N PRO A 125 28.95 -8.11 -22.62
CA PRO A 125 29.67 -8.71 -23.74
C PRO A 125 31.03 -8.04 -23.78
N GLY A 126 32.09 -8.85 -23.74
CA GLY A 126 33.45 -8.36 -23.84
C GLY A 126 33.52 -7.37 -24.99
N ARG A 127 33.73 -6.09 -24.68
CA ARG A 127 34.13 -5.15 -25.72
C ARG A 127 35.47 -5.68 -26.23
N ALA A 128 35.49 -5.95 -27.53
CA ALA A 128 36.61 -6.46 -28.32
C ALA A 128 37.96 -5.83 -27.94
#